data_AF-A0A1H8GUE4-F1
#
_entry.id   AF-A0A1H8GUE4-F1
#
_cell.length_a   1.000
_cell.length_b   1.000
_cell.length_c   1.000
_cell.angle_alpha   90.00
_cell.angle_beta   90.00
_cell.angle_gamma   90.00
#
_symmetry.space_group_name_H-M   'P 1'
#
loop_
_entity.id
_entity.type
_entity.pdbx_description
1 polymer ?
#
loop_
_entity_poly.entity_id
_entity_poly.type
_entity_poly.pdbx_seq_one_letter_code
_entity_poly.pdbx_strand_id
1 'polypeptide(L)'
;MSELKISKKQRNLLLNSAVTQEFPWLFQLLKKNTKLIASDVGDEYHSDFINVAPFIIKQAGEEWKGNEDLLYPVEDLGDKRIRCALCGTPNRLIHYIKNKVNGITLNVGSDCINEFVDFEGLQYGKTRSQLVSEARKVKRMGDVNKHFNGIDNIIETWERKLDSYDILIPNSIRIPYLQLRDQIKEKYEGFLNLKYNDSTFEVIGKMFKRYHGFVEEMNQFETTHKNSKFVATKNIIRWLDRNKKDTVIKQLKETGYIDFSTIEFIHEKSFIKRIEPEIVSMLQTLELDVEDINYDAEEFIMSLNVYAGGIWISCPFKKIVDYFGHLLLDSKPKAVLNMKNLLKISNIYSNNSKEIVLELVNDRFQYFERKLSFRIHDESHIRDEVDIVDIEKNRVLVYKLSIFIDEVKKYAIEDYEEAKVIKDEEYYLGIEGKRYTIQELNEIRGLGNAI
;
A
#
# COMPACT_ATOMS: atom_id res chain seq x y z
N MET A 1 -12.81 36.08 -67.43
CA MET A 1 -12.96 34.69 -66.95
C MET A 1 -11.57 34.13 -66.71
N SER A 2 -11.27 33.64 -65.51
CA SER A 2 -9.97 33.02 -65.22
C SER A 2 -9.87 31.69 -65.98
N GLU A 3 -8.80 31.52 -66.74
CA GLU A 3 -8.50 30.27 -67.45
C GLU A 3 -8.40 29.10 -66.46
N LEU A 4 -9.14 28.00 -66.70
CA LEU A 4 -9.10 26.82 -65.83
C LEU A 4 -7.70 26.22 -65.85
N LYS A 5 -7.11 26.04 -64.67
CA LYS A 5 -5.77 25.47 -64.50
C LYS A 5 -5.79 24.34 -63.49
N ILE A 6 -5.40 23.14 -63.93
CA ILE A 6 -5.23 21.98 -63.05
C ILE A 6 -3.78 21.93 -62.58
N SER A 7 -3.58 22.18 -61.29
CA SER A 7 -2.28 22.05 -60.64
C SER A 7 -1.84 20.60 -60.50
N LYS A 8 -0.54 20.36 -60.27
CA LYS A 8 0.00 19.03 -59.98
C LYS A 8 -0.71 18.33 -58.81
N LYS A 9 -1.08 19.10 -57.78
CA LYS A 9 -1.80 18.60 -56.60
C LYS A 9 -3.18 18.08 -56.98
N GLN A 10 -3.96 18.89 -57.69
CA GLN A 10 -5.29 18.54 -58.20
C GLN A 10 -5.22 17.37 -59.17
N ARG A 11 -4.25 17.37 -60.09
CA ARG A 11 -4.01 16.26 -61.01
C ARG A 11 -3.83 14.93 -60.25
N ASN A 12 -2.99 14.91 -59.22
CA ASN A 12 -2.72 13.68 -58.49
C ASN A 12 -3.93 13.20 -57.66
N LEU A 13 -4.78 14.11 -57.18
CA LEU A 13 -6.08 13.74 -56.59
C LEU A 13 -7.03 13.14 -57.62
N LEU A 14 -7.18 13.80 -58.78
CA LEU A 14 -8.04 13.38 -59.88
C LEU A 14 -7.63 12.00 -60.42
N LEU A 15 -6.32 11.77 -60.61
CA LEU A 15 -5.82 10.47 -61.09
C LEU A 15 -6.17 9.30 -60.16
N ASN A 16 -6.43 9.56 -58.88
CA ASN A 16 -6.79 8.54 -57.88
C ASN A 16 -8.27 8.64 -57.45
N SER A 17 -9.06 9.50 -58.08
CA SER A 17 -10.50 9.69 -57.80
C SER A 17 -11.34 8.66 -58.55
N ALA A 18 -12.46 8.23 -57.96
CA ALA A 18 -13.41 7.33 -58.58
C ALA A 18 -14.16 8.03 -59.73
N VAL A 19 -14.68 9.24 -59.48
CA VAL A 19 -15.38 10.08 -60.46
C VAL A 19 -14.55 10.34 -61.71
N THR A 20 -13.23 10.53 -61.59
CA THR A 20 -12.39 10.80 -62.76
C THR A 20 -12.26 9.56 -63.68
N GLN A 21 -12.44 8.34 -63.17
CA GLN A 21 -12.40 7.12 -63.99
C GLN A 21 -13.58 7.04 -64.97
N GLU A 22 -14.71 7.70 -64.65
CA GLU A 22 -15.91 7.76 -65.50
C GLU A 22 -15.72 8.69 -66.71
N PHE A 23 -14.64 9.48 -66.72
CA PHE A 23 -14.28 10.39 -67.81
C PHE A 23 -12.92 10.02 -68.42
N PRO A 24 -12.84 8.98 -69.28
CA PRO A 24 -11.58 8.50 -69.85
C PRO A 24 -10.77 9.58 -70.57
N TRP A 25 -11.45 10.52 -71.24
CA TRP A 25 -10.81 11.63 -71.95
C TRP A 25 -9.97 12.49 -70.99
N LEU A 26 -10.53 12.87 -69.85
CA LEU A 26 -9.87 13.68 -68.83
C LEU A 26 -8.76 12.89 -68.15
N PHE A 27 -9.01 11.61 -67.83
CA PHE A 27 -8.02 10.74 -67.21
C PHE A 27 -6.76 10.57 -68.09
N GLN A 28 -6.92 10.41 -69.40
CA GLN A 28 -5.79 10.31 -70.33
C GLN A 28 -5.02 11.63 -70.44
N LEU A 29 -5.71 12.77 -70.47
CA LEU A 29 -5.07 14.09 -70.46
C LEU A 29 -4.24 14.31 -69.19
N LEU A 30 -4.77 13.92 -68.03
CA LEU A 30 -4.07 14.01 -66.74
C LEU A 30 -2.86 13.08 -66.67
N LYS A 31 -2.90 11.90 -67.29
CA LYS A 31 -1.74 10.99 -67.34
C LYS A 31 -0.59 11.60 -68.15
N LYS A 32 -0.89 12.20 -69.30
CA LYS A 32 0.10 12.77 -70.22
C LYS A 32 0.71 14.08 -69.73
N ASN A 33 -0.03 14.87 -68.95
CA ASN A 33 0.37 16.22 -68.58
C ASN A 33 0.55 16.39 -67.06
N THR A 34 1.64 17.03 -66.64
CA THR A 34 1.92 17.27 -65.21
C THR A 34 1.18 18.49 -64.64
N LYS A 35 0.77 19.41 -65.51
CA LYS A 35 -0.11 20.56 -65.30
C LYS A 35 -0.96 20.69 -66.57
N LEU A 36 -2.19 21.16 -66.45
CA LEU A 36 -3.07 21.40 -67.60
C LEU A 36 -3.61 22.83 -67.53
N ILE A 37 -3.50 23.56 -68.62
CA ILE A 37 -4.26 24.77 -68.93
C ILE A 37 -5.16 24.53 -70.15
N ALA A 38 -6.13 25.42 -70.38
CA ALA A 38 -7.12 25.23 -71.45
C ALA A 38 -6.49 25.11 -72.84
N SER A 39 -5.37 25.80 -73.07
CA SER A 39 -4.60 25.71 -74.33
C SER A 39 -3.86 24.38 -74.55
N ASP A 40 -3.70 23.55 -73.52
CA ASP A 40 -3.09 22.21 -73.63
C ASP A 40 -4.09 21.13 -74.09
N VAL A 41 -5.37 21.49 -74.23
CA VAL A 41 -6.46 20.57 -74.54
C VAL A 41 -6.84 20.72 -76.00
N GLY A 42 -6.80 19.61 -76.75
CA GLY A 42 -7.20 19.59 -78.16
C GLY A 42 -8.65 20.01 -78.35
N ASP A 43 -8.96 20.56 -79.53
CA ASP A 43 -10.27 21.16 -79.87
C ASP A 43 -11.45 20.22 -79.57
N GLU A 44 -11.24 18.90 -79.73
CA GLU A 44 -12.21 17.84 -79.44
C GLU A 44 -12.73 17.81 -77.99
N TYR A 45 -11.92 18.22 -77.01
CA TYR A 45 -12.30 18.20 -75.58
C TYR A 45 -12.24 19.59 -74.94
N HIS A 46 -12.02 20.65 -75.72
CA HIS A 46 -11.85 22.00 -75.19
C HIS A 46 -13.11 22.53 -74.49
N SER A 47 -14.29 22.29 -75.07
CA SER A 47 -15.59 22.66 -74.47
C SER A 47 -15.84 21.92 -73.16
N ASP A 48 -15.56 20.61 -73.12
CA ASP A 48 -15.76 19.78 -71.93
C ASP A 48 -14.74 20.12 -70.83
N PHE A 49 -13.52 20.50 -71.21
CA PHE A 49 -12.53 20.96 -70.24
C PHE A 49 -12.93 22.29 -69.60
N ILE A 50 -13.52 23.23 -70.34
CA ILE A 50 -13.96 24.51 -69.78
C ILE A 50 -15.22 24.32 -68.93
N ASN A 51 -16.19 23.54 -69.40
CA ASN A 51 -17.53 23.50 -68.83
C ASN A 51 -17.77 22.33 -67.86
N VAL A 52 -17.16 21.16 -68.11
CA VAL A 52 -17.43 19.91 -67.37
C VAL A 52 -16.33 19.63 -66.34
N ALA A 53 -15.05 19.85 -66.70
CA ALA A 53 -13.94 19.58 -65.79
C ALA A 53 -14.02 20.32 -64.43
N PRO A 54 -14.52 21.57 -64.32
CA PRO A 54 -14.71 22.21 -63.02
C PRO A 54 -15.62 21.43 -62.06
N PHE A 55 -16.69 20.82 -62.59
CA PHE A 55 -17.61 20.00 -61.79
C PHE A 55 -16.94 18.68 -61.36
N ILE A 56 -16.22 18.05 -62.29
CA ILE A 56 -15.43 16.84 -62.00
C ILE A 56 -14.39 17.14 -60.90
N ILE A 57 -13.68 18.26 -60.99
CA ILE A 57 -12.68 18.69 -59.99
C ILE A 57 -13.32 18.88 -58.62
N LYS A 58 -14.48 19.54 -58.56
CA LYS A 58 -15.19 19.75 -57.31
C LYS A 58 -15.62 18.41 -56.69
N GLN A 59 -16.29 17.56 -57.47
CA GLN A 59 -16.80 16.29 -57.00
C GLN A 59 -15.67 15.33 -56.58
N ALA A 60 -14.59 15.26 -57.38
CA ALA A 60 -13.40 14.49 -57.02
C ALA A 60 -12.74 15.00 -55.74
N GLY A 61 -12.74 16.31 -55.49
CA GLY A 61 -12.25 16.90 -54.24
C GLY A 61 -13.04 16.43 -53.01
N GLU A 62 -14.37 16.35 -53.15
CA GLU A 62 -15.28 15.89 -52.09
C GLU A 62 -15.14 14.40 -51.76
N GLU A 63 -14.51 13.59 -52.62
CA GLU A 63 -14.23 12.17 -52.35
C GLU A 63 -13.16 11.95 -51.26
N TRP A 64 -12.31 12.93 -51.01
CA TRP A 64 -11.16 12.77 -50.12
C TRP A 64 -11.43 13.31 -48.73
N LYS A 65 -11.01 12.54 -47.72
CA LYS A 65 -10.97 12.97 -46.32
C LYS A 65 -9.66 12.53 -45.67
N GLY A 66 -9.31 13.12 -44.53
CA GLY A 66 -8.27 12.56 -43.66
C GLY A 66 -8.56 11.10 -43.32
N ASN A 67 -7.53 10.26 -43.31
CA ASN A 67 -7.69 8.87 -42.89
C ASN A 67 -7.70 8.80 -41.35
N GLU A 68 -8.89 8.76 -40.75
CA GLU A 68 -9.09 8.73 -39.29
C GLU A 68 -8.38 7.56 -38.62
N ASP A 69 -8.32 6.40 -39.28
CA ASP A 69 -7.65 5.19 -38.79
C ASP A 69 -6.12 5.35 -38.68
N LEU A 70 -5.54 6.30 -39.42
CA LEU A 70 -4.10 6.56 -39.51
C LEU A 70 -3.75 8.01 -39.18
N LEU A 71 -4.68 8.74 -38.57
CA LEU A 71 -4.51 10.14 -38.18
C LEU A 71 -3.68 10.27 -36.90
N TYR A 72 -3.65 9.23 -36.06
CA TYR A 72 -2.89 9.19 -34.82
C TYR A 72 -2.33 7.78 -34.50
N PRO A 73 -1.04 7.64 -34.15
CA PRO A 73 -0.01 8.67 -34.15
C PRO A 73 0.46 9.03 -35.57
N VAL A 74 0.82 10.30 -35.78
CA VAL A 74 1.46 10.76 -37.02
C VAL A 74 2.79 10.03 -37.20
N GLU A 75 3.11 9.60 -38.41
CA GLU A 75 4.34 8.88 -38.69
C GLU A 75 5.53 9.86 -38.84
N ASP A 76 6.51 9.79 -37.92
CA ASP A 76 7.77 10.54 -37.98
C ASP A 76 8.93 9.68 -38.48
N LEU A 77 9.33 9.90 -39.74
CA LEU A 77 10.40 9.15 -40.41
C LEU A 77 11.83 9.50 -39.92
N GLY A 78 12.01 10.47 -39.02
CA GLY A 78 13.33 10.91 -38.55
C GLY A 78 14.14 11.67 -39.59
N ASP A 79 15.29 11.11 -39.95
CA ASP A 79 16.19 11.66 -40.97
C ASP A 79 15.75 11.30 -42.39
N LYS A 80 14.91 10.26 -42.53
CA LYS A 80 14.35 9.88 -43.82
C LYS A 80 13.27 10.89 -44.26
N ARG A 81 13.06 10.97 -45.58
CA ARG A 81 12.04 11.82 -46.20
C ARG A 81 11.33 11.04 -47.29
N ILE A 82 10.00 10.99 -47.25
CA ILE A 82 9.17 10.43 -48.32
C ILE A 82 8.44 11.58 -49.03
N ARG A 83 8.32 11.50 -50.36
CA ARG A 83 7.64 12.53 -51.15
C ARG A 83 6.12 12.43 -50.95
N CYS A 84 5.47 13.57 -50.73
CA CYS A 84 4.01 13.68 -50.70
C CYS A 84 3.42 13.22 -52.04
N ALA A 85 2.42 12.34 -52.02
CA ALA A 85 1.76 11.85 -53.24
C ALA A 85 1.09 12.99 -54.04
N LEU A 86 0.66 14.07 -53.38
CA LEU A 86 -0.04 15.17 -54.05
C LEU A 86 0.90 16.21 -54.64
N CYS A 87 1.77 16.83 -53.84
CA CYS A 87 2.65 17.90 -54.32
C CYS A 87 4.05 17.41 -54.74
N GLY A 88 4.50 16.26 -54.22
CA GLY A 88 5.85 15.72 -54.43
C GLY A 88 6.91 16.27 -53.49
N THR A 89 6.58 17.18 -52.57
CA THR A 89 7.53 17.72 -51.58
C THR A 89 8.04 16.59 -50.67
N PRO A 90 9.35 16.47 -50.41
CA PRO A 90 9.89 15.54 -49.43
C PRO A 90 9.48 15.92 -48.01
N ASN A 91 8.85 15.01 -47.27
CA ASN A 91 8.31 15.24 -45.94
C ASN A 91 8.90 14.26 -44.91
N ARG A 92 9.13 14.77 -43.69
CA ARG A 92 9.52 13.97 -42.51
C ARG A 92 8.31 13.33 -41.84
N LEU A 93 7.29 14.16 -41.66
CA LEU A 93 6.02 13.82 -41.04
C LEU A 93 5.07 13.42 -42.15
N ILE A 94 4.60 12.19 -42.10
CA ILE A 94 3.69 11.63 -43.08
C ILE A 94 2.31 11.51 -42.46
N HIS A 95 1.32 12.02 -43.19
CA HIS A 95 -0.09 11.86 -42.90
C HIS A 95 -0.74 11.07 -44.03
N TYR A 96 -1.97 10.59 -43.82
CA TYR A 96 -2.69 9.81 -44.81
C TYR A 96 -4.08 10.42 -45.07
N ILE A 97 -4.46 10.47 -46.35
CA ILE A 97 -5.83 10.76 -46.78
C ILE A 97 -6.42 9.52 -47.42
N LYS A 98 -7.73 9.35 -47.30
CA LYS A 98 -8.48 8.21 -47.85
C LYS A 98 -9.61 8.72 -48.73
N ASN A 99 -9.73 8.11 -49.91
CA ASN A 99 -10.89 8.31 -50.76
C ASN A 99 -12.06 7.51 -50.19
N LYS A 100 -13.19 8.18 -49.91
CA LYS A 100 -14.37 7.59 -49.28
C LYS A 100 -15.18 6.68 -50.21
N VAL A 101 -14.94 6.75 -51.53
CA VAL A 101 -15.67 5.98 -52.55
C VAL A 101 -14.91 4.72 -52.95
N ASN A 102 -13.63 4.85 -53.30
CA ASN A 102 -12.82 3.71 -53.79
C ASN A 102 -11.83 3.15 -52.75
N GLY A 103 -11.73 3.76 -51.56
CA GLY A 103 -10.88 3.29 -50.47
C GLY A 103 -9.38 3.54 -50.63
N ILE A 104 -8.93 4.12 -51.75
CA ILE A 104 -7.51 4.41 -52.00
C ILE A 104 -6.97 5.34 -50.93
N THR A 105 -5.78 5.01 -50.39
CA THR A 105 -5.08 5.80 -49.38
C THR A 105 -3.80 6.41 -49.97
N LEU A 106 -3.60 7.71 -49.76
CA LEU A 106 -2.41 8.43 -50.23
C LEU A 106 -1.63 9.04 -49.07
N ASN A 107 -0.31 8.94 -49.12
CA ASN A 107 0.57 9.61 -48.18
C ASN A 107 0.72 11.10 -48.55
N VAL A 108 0.53 11.98 -47.59
CA VAL A 108 0.58 13.43 -47.79
C VAL A 108 1.48 14.12 -46.78
N GLY A 109 2.05 15.23 -47.21
CA GLY A 109 2.83 16.10 -46.36
C GLY A 109 1.98 16.93 -45.42
N SER A 110 2.65 17.50 -44.44
CA SER A 110 2.10 18.35 -43.38
C SER A 110 1.31 19.58 -43.90
N ASP A 111 1.66 20.12 -45.07
CA ASP A 111 0.90 21.23 -45.67
C ASP A 111 -0.32 20.75 -46.44
N CYS A 112 -0.25 19.57 -47.04
CA CYS A 112 -1.33 19.04 -47.86
C CYS A 112 -2.49 18.50 -47.03
N ILE A 113 -2.22 17.94 -45.84
CA ILE A 113 -3.25 17.37 -44.96
C ILE A 113 -4.25 18.41 -44.44
N ASN A 114 -3.84 19.68 -44.33
CA ASN A 114 -4.69 20.79 -43.85
C ASN A 114 -5.93 21.01 -44.72
N GLU A 115 -5.92 20.58 -45.99
CA GLU A 115 -7.08 20.70 -46.87
C GLU A 115 -8.13 19.59 -46.67
N PHE A 116 -7.79 18.53 -45.92
CA PHE A 116 -8.62 17.33 -45.79
C PHE A 116 -9.00 16.99 -44.35
N VAL A 117 -8.41 17.71 -43.38
CA VAL A 117 -8.61 17.49 -41.95
C VAL A 117 -8.81 18.82 -41.27
N ASP A 118 -9.97 18.97 -40.64
CA ASP A 118 -10.19 20.01 -39.66
C ASP A 118 -9.64 19.53 -38.31
N PHE A 119 -8.42 19.95 -37.99
CA PHE A 119 -7.78 19.58 -36.72
C PHE A 119 -8.47 20.17 -35.49
N GLU A 120 -9.29 21.22 -35.64
CA GLU A 120 -10.04 21.83 -34.53
C GLU A 120 -11.34 21.08 -34.25
N GLY A 121 -11.95 20.45 -35.26
CA GLY A 121 -13.18 19.66 -35.18
C GLY A 121 -13.01 18.15 -34.92
N LEU A 122 -11.79 17.64 -34.78
CA LEU A 122 -11.54 16.20 -34.56
C LEU A 122 -12.00 15.73 -33.17
N GLN A 123 -12.47 14.47 -33.11
CA GLN A 123 -12.97 13.74 -31.91
C GLN A 123 -12.02 13.67 -30.69
N TYR A 124 -10.79 14.18 -30.79
CA TYR A 124 -9.79 14.10 -29.72
C TYR A 124 -9.38 15.46 -29.13
N GLY A 125 -9.88 16.59 -29.67
CA GLY A 125 -9.58 17.93 -29.14
C GLY A 125 -8.09 18.32 -29.13
N LYS A 126 -7.25 17.64 -29.94
CA LYS A 126 -5.80 17.86 -29.99
C LYS A 126 -5.41 18.68 -31.21
N THR A 127 -4.54 19.67 -30.99
CA THR A 127 -3.98 20.48 -32.07
C THR A 127 -2.89 19.72 -32.85
N ARG A 128 -2.60 20.14 -34.07
CA ARG A 128 -1.53 19.58 -34.90
C ARG A 128 -0.16 19.57 -34.20
N SER A 129 0.16 20.63 -33.45
CA SER A 129 1.44 20.70 -32.72
C SER A 129 1.52 19.64 -31.62
N GLN A 130 0.41 19.33 -30.96
CA GLN A 130 0.32 18.25 -29.97
C GLN A 130 0.53 16.88 -30.63
N LEU A 131 -0.13 16.61 -31.76
CA LEU A 131 0.02 15.33 -32.48
C LEU A 131 1.47 15.10 -32.94
N VAL A 132 2.15 16.15 -33.43
CA VAL A 132 3.55 16.08 -33.83
C VAL A 132 4.48 15.88 -32.63
N SER A 133 4.20 16.52 -31.50
CA SER A 133 4.95 16.34 -30.25
C SER A 133 4.83 14.90 -29.75
N GLU A 134 3.62 14.33 -29.76
CA GLU A 134 3.36 12.95 -29.34
C GLU A 134 4.04 11.93 -30.26
N ALA A 135 3.97 12.11 -31.58
CA ALA A 135 4.68 11.26 -32.53
C ALA A 135 6.20 11.23 -32.27
N ARG A 136 6.81 12.40 -32.01
CA ARG A 136 8.23 12.49 -31.64
C ARG A 136 8.52 11.79 -30.32
N LYS A 137 7.65 11.94 -29.33
CA LYS A 137 7.77 11.28 -28.02
C LYS A 137 7.71 9.76 -28.17
N VAL A 138 6.76 9.23 -28.94
CA VAL A 138 6.64 7.78 -29.22
C VAL A 138 7.89 7.24 -29.89
N LYS A 139 8.44 7.97 -30.88
CA LYS A 139 9.68 7.58 -31.52
C LYS A 139 10.85 7.54 -30.52
N ARG A 140 11.00 8.59 -29.72
CA ARG A 140 12.04 8.68 -28.69
C ARG A 140 11.90 7.57 -27.64
N MET A 141 10.69 7.24 -27.23
CA MET A 141 10.40 6.10 -26.36
C MET A 141 10.89 4.79 -27.00
N GLY A 142 10.62 4.59 -28.30
CA GLY A 142 11.17 3.47 -29.05
C GLY A 142 12.70 3.45 -29.10
N ASP A 143 13.35 4.60 -29.19
CA ASP A 143 14.82 4.70 -29.19
C ASP A 143 15.42 4.41 -27.80
N VAL A 144 14.79 4.86 -26.71
CA VAL A 144 15.21 4.49 -25.35
C VAL A 144 15.00 3.00 -25.12
N ASN A 145 13.87 2.44 -25.52
CA ASN A 145 13.55 1.02 -25.29
C ASN A 145 14.52 0.07 -26.02
N LYS A 146 15.13 0.50 -27.13
CA LYS A 146 16.21 -0.25 -27.80
C LYS A 146 17.49 -0.31 -26.94
N HIS A 147 17.75 0.70 -26.13
CA HIS A 147 18.93 0.76 -25.25
C HIS A 147 18.65 0.15 -23.87
N PHE A 148 17.44 0.36 -23.35
CA PHE A 148 16.97 -0.06 -22.03
C PHE A 148 15.60 -0.72 -22.17
N ASN A 149 15.61 -2.02 -22.41
CA ASN A 149 14.37 -2.77 -22.64
C ASN A 149 13.45 -2.68 -21.41
N GLY A 150 12.22 -2.22 -21.62
CA GLY A 150 11.18 -2.12 -20.59
C GLY A 150 11.41 -1.02 -19.56
N ILE A 151 12.18 0.04 -19.89
CA ILE A 151 12.49 1.15 -18.96
C ILE A 151 11.26 1.75 -18.29
N ASP A 152 10.15 1.92 -19.03
CA ASP A 152 8.90 2.48 -18.51
C ASP A 152 8.37 1.63 -17.35
N ASN A 153 8.27 0.32 -17.58
CA ASN A 153 7.78 -0.61 -16.58
C ASN A 153 8.71 -0.67 -15.35
N ILE A 154 10.02 -0.58 -15.55
CA ILE A 154 10.98 -0.55 -14.43
C ILE A 154 10.77 0.72 -13.58
N ILE A 155 10.61 1.89 -14.20
CA ILE A 155 10.35 3.15 -13.49
C ILE A 155 9.00 3.11 -12.76
N GLU A 156 7.95 2.60 -13.41
CA GLU A 156 6.60 2.52 -12.83
C GLU A 156 6.49 1.53 -11.67
N THR A 157 7.23 0.42 -11.72
CA THR A 157 7.20 -0.63 -10.68
C THR A 157 8.33 -0.51 -9.66
N TRP A 158 9.15 0.54 -9.76
CA TRP A 158 10.38 0.72 -8.96
C TRP A 158 10.16 0.63 -7.46
N GLU A 159 9.12 1.29 -6.95
CA GLU A 159 8.78 1.26 -5.52
C GLU A 159 8.21 -0.09 -5.08
N ARG A 160 7.41 -0.74 -5.94
CA ARG A 160 6.81 -2.05 -5.66
C ARG A 160 7.86 -3.13 -5.44
N LYS A 161 9.08 -2.93 -5.98
CA LYS A 161 10.21 -3.81 -5.70
C LYS A 161 10.56 -3.87 -4.21
N LEU A 162 10.42 -2.76 -3.47
CA LEU A 162 10.63 -2.76 -2.02
C LEU A 162 9.57 -3.60 -1.30
N ASP A 163 8.37 -3.70 -1.87
CA ASP A 163 7.29 -4.53 -1.32
C ASP A 163 7.45 -6.02 -1.63
N SER A 164 8.39 -6.42 -2.50
CA SER A 164 8.64 -7.84 -2.77
C SER A 164 9.44 -8.55 -1.68
N TYR A 165 10.06 -7.78 -0.78
CA TYR A 165 10.85 -8.31 0.33
C TYR A 165 9.96 -8.60 1.55
N ASP A 166 10.25 -9.71 2.25
CA ASP A 166 9.53 -10.13 3.46
C ASP A 166 9.96 -9.33 4.69
N ILE A 167 11.18 -8.80 4.66
CA ILE A 167 11.73 -7.93 5.69
C ILE A 167 11.80 -6.47 5.23
N LEU A 168 11.82 -5.56 6.19
CA LEU A 168 11.96 -4.14 5.95
C LEU A 168 13.39 -3.80 5.52
N ILE A 169 13.54 -3.30 4.29
CA ILE A 169 14.81 -2.76 3.81
C ILE A 169 15.10 -1.42 4.52
N PRO A 170 16.29 -1.26 5.13
CA PRO A 170 16.65 -0.06 5.87
C PRO A 170 16.88 1.16 4.96
N ASN A 171 16.75 2.35 5.54
CA ASN A 171 16.89 3.65 4.89
C ASN A 171 18.29 3.86 4.30
N SER A 172 19.32 3.23 4.88
CA SER A 172 20.68 3.22 4.32
C SER A 172 20.74 2.70 2.89
N ILE A 173 19.84 1.78 2.50
CA ILE A 173 19.71 1.24 1.15
C ILE A 173 18.52 1.88 0.42
N ARG A 174 17.37 1.97 1.11
CA ARG A 174 16.10 2.42 0.55
C ARG A 174 16.14 3.87 0.05
N ILE A 175 16.71 4.81 0.82
CA ILE A 175 16.71 6.23 0.43
C ILE A 175 17.56 6.46 -0.83
N PRO A 176 18.83 5.99 -0.89
CA PRO A 176 19.62 6.11 -2.12
C PRO A 176 18.98 5.43 -3.33
N TYR A 177 18.33 4.27 -3.13
CA TYR A 177 17.60 3.55 -4.18
C TYR A 177 16.42 4.35 -4.74
N LEU A 178 15.63 5.03 -3.88
CA LEU A 178 14.51 5.87 -4.32
C LEU A 178 14.99 7.17 -4.97
N GLN A 179 16.06 7.78 -4.46
CA GLN A 179 16.67 8.95 -5.10
C GLN A 179 17.20 8.63 -6.51
N LEU A 180 17.73 7.41 -6.71
CA LEU A 180 18.16 6.95 -8.02
C LEU A 180 16.99 6.84 -9.01
N ARG A 181 15.81 6.40 -8.55
CA ARG A 181 14.58 6.39 -9.37
C ARG A 181 14.27 7.79 -9.89
N ASP A 182 14.25 8.78 -9.00
CA ASP A 182 13.87 10.15 -9.35
C ASP A 182 14.85 10.76 -10.35
N GLN A 183 16.15 10.46 -10.19
CA GLN A 183 17.19 10.86 -11.15
C GLN A 183 16.98 10.21 -12.53
N ILE A 184 16.71 8.90 -12.58
CA ILE A 184 16.46 8.20 -13.85
C ILE A 184 15.19 8.73 -14.51
N LYS A 185 14.11 8.91 -13.73
CA LYS A 185 12.84 9.42 -14.22
C LYS A 185 12.98 10.83 -14.81
N GLU A 186 13.69 11.73 -14.12
CA GLU A 186 13.96 13.09 -14.62
C GLU A 186 14.72 13.06 -15.96
N LYS A 187 15.76 12.23 -16.06
CA LYS A 187 16.55 12.09 -17.29
C LYS A 187 15.74 11.47 -18.42
N TYR A 188 14.95 10.46 -18.11
CA TYR A 188 14.08 9.77 -19.05
C TYR A 188 12.99 10.72 -19.60
N GLU A 189 12.22 11.37 -18.73
CA GLU A 189 11.19 12.34 -19.13
C GLU A 189 11.80 13.55 -19.85
N GLY A 190 12.97 14.02 -19.40
CA GLY A 190 13.71 15.08 -20.09
C GLY A 190 14.15 14.68 -21.49
N PHE A 191 14.57 13.42 -21.70
CA PHE A 191 14.86 12.91 -23.03
C PHE A 191 13.60 12.85 -23.89
N LEU A 192 12.50 12.30 -23.38
CA LEU A 192 11.23 12.25 -24.10
C LEU A 192 10.75 13.66 -24.53
N ASN A 193 10.98 14.67 -23.69
CA ASN A 193 10.55 16.05 -23.88
C ASN A 193 11.60 16.95 -24.57
N LEU A 194 12.59 16.37 -25.27
CA LEU A 194 13.62 17.11 -26.03
C LEU A 194 14.56 18.00 -25.19
N LYS A 195 14.49 17.93 -23.85
CA LYS A 195 15.45 18.61 -22.94
C LYS A 195 16.83 17.99 -23.04
N TYR A 196 16.90 16.70 -23.37
CA TYR A 196 18.13 15.93 -23.44
C TYR A 196 18.33 15.23 -24.79
N ASN A 197 19.59 14.92 -25.09
CA ASN A 197 20.02 14.23 -26.30
C ASN A 197 20.56 12.82 -25.97
N ASP A 198 20.97 12.09 -27.00
CA ASP A 198 21.37 10.68 -26.92
C ASP A 198 22.57 10.42 -26.00
N SER A 199 23.39 11.43 -25.68
CA SER A 199 24.47 11.30 -24.67
C SER A 199 23.93 10.93 -23.27
N THR A 200 22.63 11.18 -23.04
CA THR A 200 21.94 10.81 -21.81
C THR A 200 21.82 9.29 -21.64
N PHE A 201 21.92 8.52 -22.72
CA PHE A 201 21.91 7.06 -22.63
C PHE A 201 23.10 6.53 -21.86
N GLU A 202 24.30 7.12 -21.98
CA GLU A 202 25.44 6.70 -21.18
C GLU A 202 25.21 6.95 -19.68
N VAL A 203 24.60 8.10 -19.35
CA VAL A 203 24.25 8.48 -17.98
C VAL A 203 23.20 7.53 -17.40
N ILE A 204 22.12 7.28 -18.14
CA ILE A 204 21.07 6.33 -17.75
C ILE A 204 21.65 4.94 -17.58
N GLY A 205 22.54 4.50 -18.47
CA GLY A 205 23.21 3.19 -18.37
C GLY A 205 24.07 3.04 -17.11
N LYS A 206 24.82 4.08 -16.72
CA LYS A 206 25.56 4.09 -15.44
C LYS A 206 24.60 4.04 -14.24
N MET A 207 23.49 4.77 -14.29
CA MET A 207 22.46 4.72 -13.25
C MET A 207 21.81 3.34 -13.14
N PHE A 208 21.55 2.65 -14.26
CA PHE A 208 21.03 1.28 -14.25
C PHE A 208 22.00 0.26 -13.64
N LYS A 209 23.31 0.42 -13.86
CA LYS A 209 24.31 -0.41 -13.16
C LYS A 209 24.20 -0.23 -11.63
N ARG A 210 24.03 1.01 -11.17
CA ARG A 210 23.82 1.29 -9.74
C ARG A 210 22.50 0.74 -9.23
N TYR A 211 21.44 0.75 -10.04
CA TYR A 211 20.17 0.11 -9.71
C TYR A 211 20.35 -1.39 -9.44
N HIS A 212 21.05 -2.10 -10.33
CA HIS A 212 21.34 -3.53 -10.11
C HIS A 212 22.16 -3.76 -8.85
N GLY A 213 23.15 -2.90 -8.57
CA GLY A 213 23.89 -2.93 -7.30
C GLY A 213 22.98 -2.80 -6.07
N PHE A 214 22.04 -1.85 -6.05
CA PHE A 214 21.07 -1.74 -4.95
C PHE A 214 20.15 -2.97 -4.84
N VAL A 215 19.73 -3.55 -5.96
CA VAL A 215 18.92 -4.78 -5.94
C VAL A 215 19.71 -5.94 -5.33
N GLU A 216 20.99 -6.07 -5.65
CA GLU A 216 21.88 -7.05 -5.04
C GLU A 216 22.06 -6.79 -3.54
N GLU A 217 22.30 -5.54 -3.12
CA GLU A 217 22.39 -5.15 -1.70
C GLU A 217 21.11 -5.48 -0.93
N MET A 218 19.92 -5.21 -1.50
CA MET A 218 18.63 -5.55 -0.87
C MET A 218 18.45 -7.07 -0.75
N ASN A 219 18.78 -7.83 -1.80
CA ASN A 219 18.72 -9.29 -1.78
C ASN A 219 19.71 -9.87 -0.75
N GLN A 220 20.90 -9.31 -0.65
CA GLN A 220 21.91 -9.72 0.35
C GLN A 220 21.43 -9.41 1.77
N PHE A 221 20.82 -8.24 1.98
CA PHE A 221 20.25 -7.88 3.27
C PHE A 221 19.14 -8.85 3.70
N GLU A 222 18.21 -9.18 2.82
CA GLU A 222 17.15 -10.17 3.11
C GLU A 222 17.72 -11.55 3.40
N THR A 223 18.57 -12.07 2.52
CA THR A 223 19.12 -13.43 2.69
C THR A 223 19.92 -13.59 3.98
N THR A 224 20.66 -12.55 4.38
CA THR A 224 21.48 -12.57 5.60
C THR A 224 20.62 -12.45 6.87
N HIS A 225 19.54 -11.66 6.84
CA HIS A 225 18.85 -11.24 8.06
C HIS A 225 17.41 -11.75 8.22
N LYS A 226 16.82 -12.39 7.20
CA LYS A 226 15.43 -12.89 7.25
C LYS A 226 15.12 -13.80 8.44
N ASN A 227 16.12 -14.53 8.93
CA ASN A 227 15.99 -15.45 10.05
C ASN A 227 16.34 -14.81 11.40
N SER A 228 16.73 -13.54 11.43
CA SER A 228 17.00 -12.82 12.67
C SER A 228 15.70 -12.58 13.44
N LYS A 229 15.71 -12.86 14.75
CA LYS A 229 14.52 -12.75 15.61
C LYS A 229 13.96 -11.33 15.64
N PHE A 230 14.85 -10.34 15.65
CA PHE A 230 14.51 -8.93 15.78
C PHE A 230 14.47 -8.18 14.45
N VAL A 231 14.49 -8.88 13.30
CA VAL A 231 14.29 -8.19 12.01
C VAL A 231 12.83 -7.76 11.87
N ALA A 232 12.63 -6.52 11.44
CA ALA A 232 11.31 -5.98 11.17
C ALA A 232 10.75 -6.60 9.88
N THR A 233 9.63 -7.31 9.98
CA THR A 233 8.97 -7.96 8.83
C THR A 233 7.87 -7.09 8.25
N LYS A 234 7.45 -7.38 7.02
CA LYS A 234 6.31 -6.73 6.38
C LYS A 234 5.02 -6.88 7.21
N ASN A 235 4.86 -7.99 7.93
CA ASN A 235 3.71 -8.21 8.81
C ASN A 235 3.73 -7.26 10.02
N ILE A 236 4.90 -7.06 10.64
CA ILE A 236 5.07 -6.07 11.71
C ILE A 236 4.71 -4.67 11.20
N ILE A 237 5.19 -4.29 10.01
CA ILE A 237 4.91 -2.95 9.45
C ILE A 237 3.43 -2.76 9.16
N ARG A 238 2.76 -3.75 8.56
CA ARG A 238 1.30 -3.70 8.35
C ARG A 238 0.53 -3.64 9.66
N TRP A 239 0.98 -4.37 10.68
CA TRP A 239 0.35 -4.36 11.99
C TRP A 239 0.52 -3.00 12.68
N LEU A 240 1.71 -2.40 12.61
CA LEU A 240 1.96 -1.05 13.14
C LEU A 240 1.13 0.02 12.43
N ASP A 241 0.97 -0.10 11.11
CA ASP A 241 0.18 0.82 10.28
C ASP A 241 -1.31 0.78 10.70
N ARG A 242 -1.88 -0.43 10.84
CA ARG A 242 -3.25 -0.63 11.36
C ARG A 242 -3.43 -0.07 12.77
N ASN A 243 -2.39 -0.10 13.60
CA ASN A 243 -2.38 0.42 14.96
C ASN A 243 -1.94 1.90 15.05
N LYS A 244 -1.79 2.61 13.92
CA LYS A 244 -1.42 4.04 13.82
C LYS A 244 -0.11 4.38 14.56
N LYS A 245 0.92 3.53 14.40
CA LYS A 245 2.24 3.68 15.04
C LYS A 245 3.30 4.24 14.07
N ASP A 246 3.01 5.38 13.43
CA ASP A 246 3.87 5.97 12.40
C ASP A 246 5.29 6.29 12.88
N THR A 247 5.44 6.70 14.14
CA THR A 247 6.74 7.01 14.75
C THR A 247 7.62 5.77 14.84
N VAL A 248 7.05 4.64 15.26
CA VAL A 248 7.74 3.35 15.36
C VAL A 248 8.14 2.86 13.96
N ILE A 249 7.25 3.00 12.97
CA ILE A 249 7.56 2.64 11.57
C ILE A 249 8.75 3.46 11.05
N LYS A 250 8.81 4.76 11.35
CA LYS A 250 9.94 5.62 10.97
C LYS A 250 11.24 5.15 11.61
N GLN A 251 11.23 4.81 12.90
CA GLN A 251 12.42 4.30 13.60
C GLN A 251 12.89 2.97 13.00
N LEU A 252 11.98 2.02 12.79
CA LEU A 252 12.31 0.73 12.17
C LEU A 252 12.89 0.89 10.76
N LYS A 253 12.44 1.90 9.99
CA LYS A 253 12.99 2.19 8.66
C LYS A 253 14.45 2.62 8.71
N GLU A 254 14.97 3.17 9.81
CA GLU A 254 16.37 3.57 9.89
C GLU A 254 17.32 2.36 9.84
N THR A 255 17.02 1.33 10.62
CA THR A 255 17.92 0.18 10.82
C THR A 255 17.43 -1.12 10.18
N GLY A 256 16.11 -1.28 9.99
CA GLY A 256 15.46 -2.54 9.62
C GLY A 256 15.25 -3.50 10.79
N TYR A 257 15.60 -3.09 12.02
CA TYR A 257 15.57 -3.93 13.22
C TYR A 257 14.67 -3.36 14.31
N ILE A 258 14.08 -4.28 15.06
CA ILE A 258 13.49 -4.02 16.36
C ILE A 258 14.63 -3.85 17.35
N ASP A 259 14.60 -2.75 18.08
CA ASP A 259 15.59 -2.36 19.07
C ASP A 259 14.90 -1.89 20.37
N PHE A 260 15.69 -1.43 21.34
CA PHE A 260 15.17 -0.95 22.62
C PHE A 260 14.23 0.26 22.48
N SER A 261 14.25 0.98 21.35
CA SER A 261 13.37 2.13 21.14
C SER A 261 12.01 1.74 20.57
N THR A 262 11.89 0.50 20.07
CA THR A 262 10.72 0.03 19.31
C THR A 262 10.07 -1.23 19.89
N ILE A 263 10.83 -2.09 20.58
CA ILE A 263 10.38 -3.41 21.04
C ILE A 263 9.11 -3.33 21.87
N GLU A 264 9.02 -2.39 22.81
CA GLU A 264 7.88 -2.20 23.73
C GLU A 264 6.53 -1.95 23.02
N PHE A 265 6.57 -1.54 21.75
CA PHE A 265 5.39 -1.21 20.97
C PHE A 265 4.93 -2.34 20.04
N ILE A 266 5.66 -3.45 19.96
CA ILE A 266 5.45 -4.50 18.95
C ILE A 266 5.04 -5.80 19.65
N HIS A 267 3.75 -6.09 19.62
CA HIS A 267 3.19 -7.36 20.11
C HIS A 267 2.41 -8.09 19.01
N GLU A 268 2.86 -7.94 17.77
CA GLU A 268 2.31 -8.64 16.61
C GLU A 268 2.54 -10.16 16.75
N LYS A 269 1.52 -10.98 16.45
CA LYS A 269 1.51 -12.42 16.74
C LYS A 269 2.70 -13.17 16.15
N SER A 270 3.08 -12.89 14.90
CA SER A 270 4.23 -13.56 14.26
C SER A 270 5.57 -13.14 14.89
N PHE A 271 5.67 -11.91 15.41
CA PHE A 271 6.80 -11.48 16.21
C PHE A 271 6.84 -12.19 17.56
N ILE A 272 5.74 -12.22 18.32
CA ILE A 272 5.65 -12.91 19.62
C ILE A 272 6.08 -14.37 19.47
N LYS A 273 5.59 -15.07 18.44
CA LYS A 273 5.97 -16.45 18.14
C LYS A 273 7.47 -16.64 17.87
N ARG A 274 8.15 -15.63 17.33
CA ARG A 274 9.61 -15.70 17.07
C ARG A 274 10.44 -15.53 18.34
N ILE A 275 9.95 -14.80 19.33
CA ILE A 275 10.64 -14.51 20.61
C ILE A 275 10.06 -15.29 21.79
N GLU A 276 9.10 -16.17 21.52
CA GLU A 276 8.42 -17.01 22.51
C GLU A 276 9.41 -17.81 23.36
N PRO A 277 10.41 -18.53 22.80
CA PRO A 277 11.34 -19.30 23.62
C PRO A 277 12.09 -18.47 24.66
N GLU A 278 12.47 -17.23 24.31
CA GLU A 278 13.14 -16.30 25.20
C GLU A 278 12.20 -15.76 26.28
N ILE A 279 10.95 -15.43 25.91
CA ILE A 279 9.95 -15.01 26.88
C ILE A 279 9.67 -16.14 27.88
N VAL A 280 9.49 -17.37 27.39
CA VAL A 280 9.25 -18.54 28.24
C VAL A 280 10.43 -18.78 29.18
N SER A 281 11.65 -18.80 28.64
CA SER A 281 12.87 -18.96 29.46
C SER A 281 13.00 -17.86 30.50
N MET A 282 12.68 -16.61 30.15
CA MET A 282 12.68 -15.47 31.06
C MET A 282 11.64 -15.67 32.19
N LEU A 283 10.43 -16.10 31.88
CA LEU A 283 9.35 -16.30 32.87
C LEU A 283 9.64 -17.50 33.79
N GLN A 284 10.25 -18.57 33.28
CA GLN A 284 10.66 -19.73 34.06
C GLN A 284 11.72 -19.41 35.13
N THR A 285 12.48 -18.30 34.99
CA THR A 285 13.37 -17.82 36.06
C THR A 285 12.62 -17.40 37.33
N LEU A 286 11.30 -17.21 37.24
CA LEU A 286 10.43 -16.90 38.37
C LEU A 286 9.72 -18.16 38.93
N GLU A 287 10.16 -19.36 38.56
CA GLU A 287 9.55 -20.63 38.98
C GLU A 287 8.08 -20.78 38.52
N LEU A 288 7.76 -20.16 37.37
CA LEU A 288 6.47 -20.30 36.70
C LEU A 288 6.56 -21.35 35.59
N ASP A 289 5.53 -22.18 35.49
CA ASP A 289 5.32 -23.01 34.31
C ASP A 289 4.41 -22.25 33.32
N VAL A 290 4.88 -22.11 32.08
CA VAL A 290 4.08 -21.56 30.98
C VAL A 290 3.28 -22.72 30.39
N GLU A 291 1.99 -22.76 30.70
CA GLU A 291 1.09 -23.87 30.35
C GLU A 291 0.59 -23.75 28.91
N ASP A 292 0.28 -22.52 28.47
CA ASP A 292 -0.26 -22.24 27.15
C ASP A 292 0.02 -20.80 26.70
N ILE A 293 -0.05 -20.58 25.39
CA ILE A 293 0.09 -19.28 24.74
C ILE A 293 -1.11 -19.09 23.82
N ASN A 294 -2.09 -18.33 24.32
CA ASN A 294 -3.32 -18.08 23.59
C ASN A 294 -3.11 -16.93 22.61
N TYR A 295 -2.80 -17.27 21.37
CA TYR A 295 -2.61 -16.31 20.28
C TYR A 295 -3.88 -15.57 19.88
N ASP A 296 -5.08 -16.09 20.17
CA ASP A 296 -6.35 -15.44 19.85
C ASP A 296 -6.71 -14.36 20.87
N ALA A 297 -6.51 -14.66 22.16
CA ALA A 297 -6.65 -13.70 23.25
C ALA A 297 -5.41 -12.82 23.45
N GLU A 298 -4.30 -13.11 22.77
CA GLU A 298 -3.01 -12.41 22.87
C GLU A 298 -2.44 -12.41 24.29
N GLU A 299 -2.40 -13.58 24.94
CA GLU A 299 -1.93 -13.73 26.32
C GLU A 299 -1.12 -15.01 26.57
N PHE A 300 -0.20 -14.93 27.54
CA PHE A 300 0.51 -16.07 28.11
C PHE A 300 -0.28 -16.59 29.31
N ILE A 301 -0.50 -17.91 29.39
CA ILE A 301 -1.15 -18.57 30.53
C ILE A 301 -0.08 -19.32 31.32
N MET A 302 0.01 -19.03 32.62
CA MET A 302 1.07 -19.54 33.49
C MET A 302 0.48 -20.06 34.80
N SER A 303 1.13 -21.04 35.41
CA SER A 303 0.76 -21.57 36.72
C SER A 303 1.78 -21.17 37.79
N LEU A 304 1.27 -20.80 38.98
CA LEU A 304 2.06 -20.65 40.19
C LEU A 304 1.99 -21.98 40.96
N ASN A 305 3.08 -22.74 40.94
CA ASN A 305 3.19 -24.07 41.59
C ASN A 305 3.36 -24.02 43.12
N VAL A 306 3.08 -22.88 43.74
CA VAL A 306 3.28 -22.67 45.18
C VAL A 306 2.17 -23.34 46.01
N TYR A 307 1.01 -23.63 45.42
CA TYR A 307 -0.19 -24.08 46.13
C TYR A 307 -0.77 -25.37 45.57
N ALA A 308 -1.30 -26.23 46.44
CA ALA A 308 -2.05 -27.42 46.04
C ALA A 308 -3.28 -26.98 45.21
N GLY A 309 -3.34 -27.39 43.94
CA GLY A 309 -4.38 -26.99 42.98
C GLY A 309 -3.98 -25.88 42.00
N GLY A 310 -2.86 -25.17 42.25
CA GLY A 310 -2.27 -24.19 41.33
C GLY A 310 -3.09 -22.90 41.14
N ILE A 311 -2.42 -21.75 41.19
CA ILE A 311 -3.04 -20.48 40.77
C ILE A 311 -2.61 -20.23 39.32
N TRP A 312 -3.57 -20.22 38.39
CA TRP A 312 -3.31 -19.83 37.00
C TRP A 312 -3.49 -18.33 36.85
N ILE A 313 -2.50 -17.71 36.21
CA ILE A 313 -2.51 -16.31 35.81
C ILE A 313 -2.41 -16.21 34.29
N SER A 314 -3.00 -15.17 33.71
CA SER A 314 -2.77 -14.80 32.33
C SER A 314 -2.10 -13.44 32.23
N CYS A 315 -1.17 -13.26 31.29
CA CYS A 315 -0.51 -11.99 31.05
C CYS A 315 -0.58 -11.61 29.57
N PRO A 316 -1.18 -10.46 29.22
CA PRO A 316 -1.28 -10.03 27.83
C PRO A 316 0.11 -9.83 27.18
N PHE A 317 0.25 -10.20 25.91
CA PHE A 317 1.48 -10.01 25.12
C PHE A 317 2.00 -8.58 25.20
N LYS A 318 1.09 -7.62 25.04
CA LYS A 318 1.39 -6.19 25.15
C LYS A 318 2.05 -5.85 26.48
N LYS A 319 1.58 -6.40 27.59
CA LYS A 319 2.10 -6.11 28.93
C LYS A 319 3.48 -6.73 29.15
N ILE A 320 3.68 -7.97 28.71
CA ILE A 320 5.01 -8.61 28.76
C ILE A 320 6.04 -7.79 27.98
N VAL A 321 5.73 -7.43 26.72
CA VAL A 321 6.68 -6.72 25.86
C VAL A 321 6.91 -5.28 26.34
N ASP A 322 5.87 -4.58 26.79
CA ASP A 322 5.97 -3.20 27.31
C ASP A 322 6.88 -3.10 28.55
N TYR A 323 6.71 -4.02 29.51
CA TYR A 323 7.45 -3.95 30.78
C TYR A 323 8.79 -4.68 30.74
N PHE A 324 8.87 -5.81 30.05
CA PHE A 324 10.01 -6.73 30.09
C PHE A 324 10.70 -6.95 28.76
N GLY A 325 10.16 -6.45 27.63
CA GLY A 325 10.72 -6.69 26.30
C GLY A 325 12.18 -6.26 26.14
N HIS A 326 12.63 -5.24 26.86
CA HIS A 326 14.02 -4.79 26.83
C HIS A 326 15.02 -5.85 27.32
N LEU A 327 14.59 -6.78 28.18
CA LEU A 327 15.45 -7.89 28.64
C LEU A 327 15.84 -8.81 27.48
N LEU A 328 15.00 -8.91 26.44
CA LEU A 328 15.27 -9.70 25.24
C LEU A 328 16.40 -9.12 24.38
N LEU A 329 16.80 -7.87 24.66
CA LEU A 329 17.87 -7.13 24.00
C LEU A 329 19.03 -6.81 24.97
N ASP A 330 19.16 -7.58 26.06
CA ASP A 330 20.16 -7.39 27.11
C ASP A 330 20.19 -5.96 27.69
N SER A 331 19.02 -5.32 27.75
CA SER A 331 18.85 -3.95 28.21
C SER A 331 17.95 -3.86 29.44
N LYS A 332 18.03 -2.73 30.15
CA LYS A 332 17.27 -2.50 31.38
C LYS A 332 15.76 -2.37 31.06
N PRO A 333 14.89 -3.19 31.69
CA PRO A 333 13.44 -3.11 31.53
C PRO A 333 12.82 -1.93 32.27
N LYS A 334 11.56 -1.60 31.93
CA LYS A 334 10.78 -0.56 32.65
C LYS A 334 10.52 -0.96 34.11
N ALA A 335 10.37 -2.26 34.37
CA ALA A 335 10.24 -2.82 35.69
C ALA A 335 11.17 -4.02 35.87
N VAL A 336 11.71 -4.20 37.07
CA VAL A 336 12.49 -5.40 37.41
C VAL A 336 11.59 -6.62 37.26
N LEU A 337 12.06 -7.64 36.54
CA LEU A 337 11.36 -8.90 36.44
C LEU A 337 11.41 -9.62 37.79
N ASN A 338 10.25 -9.71 38.43
CA ASN A 338 10.01 -10.49 39.63
C ASN A 338 8.51 -10.82 39.71
N MET A 339 8.15 -11.80 40.51
CA MET A 339 6.77 -12.27 40.65
C MET A 339 5.80 -11.14 41.02
N LYS A 340 6.22 -10.21 41.90
CA LYS A 340 5.41 -9.07 42.32
C LYS A 340 5.05 -8.13 41.17
N ASN A 341 6.00 -7.80 40.32
CA ASN A 341 5.77 -6.93 39.18
C ASN A 341 5.01 -7.64 38.06
N LEU A 342 5.21 -8.95 37.89
CA LEU A 342 4.43 -9.75 36.95
C LEU A 342 2.97 -9.82 37.38
N LEU A 343 2.68 -10.12 38.66
CA LEU A 343 1.31 -10.21 39.15
C LEU A 343 0.52 -8.91 38.92
N LYS A 344 1.16 -7.75 39.12
CA LYS A 344 0.55 -6.43 38.87
C LYS A 344 0.05 -6.23 37.43
N ILE A 345 0.66 -6.89 36.45
CA ILE A 345 0.30 -6.77 35.03
C ILE A 345 -0.42 -8.00 34.48
N SER A 346 -0.63 -9.03 35.31
CA SER A 346 -1.36 -10.26 34.98
C SER A 346 -2.81 -10.21 35.45
N ASN A 347 -3.64 -11.16 35.05
CA ASN A 347 -4.97 -11.41 35.56
C ASN A 347 -5.03 -12.81 36.17
N ILE A 348 -5.92 -13.06 37.13
CA ILE A 348 -6.21 -14.42 37.58
C ILE A 348 -7.09 -15.10 36.52
N TYR A 349 -6.62 -16.21 35.97
CA TYR A 349 -7.14 -16.80 34.73
C TYR A 349 -8.46 -17.56 34.93
N SER A 350 -8.52 -18.44 35.93
CA SER A 350 -9.66 -19.35 36.13
C SER A 350 -10.49 -18.99 37.37
N ASN A 351 -11.76 -19.39 37.39
CA ASN A 351 -12.63 -19.22 38.56
C ASN A 351 -12.11 -19.99 39.78
N ASN A 352 -11.58 -21.20 39.58
CA ASN A 352 -10.91 -21.97 40.63
C ASN A 352 -9.70 -21.21 41.20
N SER A 353 -8.91 -20.55 40.35
CA SER A 353 -7.79 -19.72 40.81
C SER A 353 -8.24 -18.48 41.59
N LYS A 354 -9.41 -17.90 41.25
CA LYS A 354 -10.01 -16.81 42.04
C LYS A 354 -10.47 -17.29 43.42
N GLU A 355 -11.06 -18.47 43.49
CA GLU A 355 -11.44 -19.14 44.74
C GLU A 355 -10.22 -19.36 45.64
N ILE A 356 -9.15 -19.96 45.12
CA ILE A 356 -7.90 -20.17 45.87
C ILE A 356 -7.32 -18.84 46.37
N VAL A 357 -7.29 -17.80 45.53
CA VAL A 357 -6.81 -16.46 45.94
C VAL A 357 -7.68 -15.89 47.08
N LEU A 358 -9.00 -16.08 47.01
CA LEU A 358 -9.92 -15.63 48.04
C LEU A 358 -9.70 -16.37 49.37
N GLU A 359 -9.49 -17.68 49.32
CA GLU A 359 -9.15 -18.51 50.49
C GLU A 359 -7.85 -18.03 51.14
N LEU A 360 -6.79 -17.80 50.36
CA LEU A 360 -5.53 -17.27 50.87
C LEU A 360 -5.68 -15.91 51.55
N VAL A 361 -6.55 -15.05 51.03
CA VAL A 361 -6.84 -13.74 51.66
C VAL A 361 -7.65 -13.92 52.94
N ASN A 362 -8.65 -14.79 52.94
CA ASN A 362 -9.40 -15.12 54.15
C ASN A 362 -8.49 -15.66 55.25
N ASP A 363 -7.64 -16.63 54.94
CA ASP A 363 -6.70 -17.22 55.88
C ASP A 363 -5.77 -16.17 56.49
N ARG A 364 -5.35 -15.17 55.71
CA ARG A 364 -4.55 -14.04 56.20
C ARG A 364 -5.32 -13.17 57.19
N PHE A 365 -6.55 -12.81 56.88
CA PHE A 365 -7.37 -11.99 57.78
C PHE A 365 -7.69 -12.77 59.06
N GLN A 366 -7.98 -14.07 58.96
CA GLN A 366 -8.24 -14.94 60.10
C GLN A 366 -6.99 -15.14 60.97
N TYR A 367 -5.81 -15.31 60.37
CA TYR A 367 -4.54 -15.46 61.09
C TYR A 367 -4.25 -14.28 62.04
N PHE A 368 -4.64 -13.07 61.66
CA PHE A 368 -4.51 -11.86 62.49
C PHE A 368 -5.80 -11.51 63.25
N GLU A 369 -6.73 -12.46 63.41
CA GLU A 369 -8.00 -12.31 64.13
C GLU A 369 -8.81 -11.06 63.68
N ARG A 370 -8.79 -10.78 62.37
CA ARG A 370 -9.48 -9.62 61.79
C ARG A 370 -10.97 -9.86 61.61
N LYS A 371 -11.69 -8.75 61.45
CA LYS A 371 -13.16 -8.67 61.52
C LYS A 371 -13.82 -8.84 60.16
N LEU A 372 -13.05 -9.06 59.10
CA LEU A 372 -13.53 -9.24 57.74
C LEU A 372 -13.41 -10.69 57.30
N SER A 373 -14.44 -11.13 56.58
CA SER A 373 -14.44 -12.38 55.80
C SER A 373 -14.92 -12.09 54.39
N PHE A 374 -14.36 -12.81 53.42
CA PHE A 374 -14.67 -12.65 52.01
C PHE A 374 -15.33 -13.93 51.49
N ARG A 375 -16.48 -13.81 50.82
CA ARG A 375 -17.27 -14.98 50.39
C ARG A 375 -17.72 -14.86 48.94
N ILE A 376 -17.78 -16.00 48.28
CA ILE A 376 -18.36 -16.18 46.96
C ILE A 376 -19.32 -17.37 47.02
N HIS A 377 -20.38 -17.30 46.21
CA HIS A 377 -21.41 -18.32 46.09
C HIS A 377 -21.42 -18.86 44.66
N ASP A 378 -22.18 -19.92 44.38
CA ASP A 378 -22.22 -20.57 43.06
C ASP A 378 -22.45 -19.59 41.89
N GLU A 379 -23.30 -18.58 42.07
CA GLU A 379 -23.60 -17.58 41.04
C GLU A 379 -22.67 -16.35 41.06
N SER A 380 -21.77 -16.23 42.05
CA SER A 380 -20.88 -15.07 42.20
C SER A 380 -20.00 -14.84 40.98
N HIS A 381 -19.51 -15.91 40.34
CA HIS A 381 -18.69 -15.79 39.14
C HIS A 381 -19.48 -15.26 37.94
N ILE A 382 -20.76 -15.62 37.83
CA ILE A 382 -21.66 -15.16 36.76
C ILE A 382 -22.01 -13.69 36.98
N ARG A 383 -22.25 -13.30 38.24
CA ARG A 383 -22.62 -11.93 38.63
C ARG A 383 -21.41 -11.00 38.82
N ASP A 384 -20.18 -11.54 38.81
CA ASP A 384 -18.94 -10.83 39.15
C ASP A 384 -18.99 -10.18 40.54
N GLU A 385 -19.47 -10.92 41.54
CA GLU A 385 -19.74 -10.44 42.90
C GLU A 385 -18.91 -11.19 43.96
N VAL A 386 -18.36 -10.44 44.92
CA VAL A 386 -17.78 -10.95 46.16
C VAL A 386 -18.42 -10.25 47.36
N ASP A 387 -18.73 -11.02 48.39
CA ASP A 387 -19.28 -10.52 49.63
C ASP A 387 -18.15 -10.19 50.61
N ILE A 388 -18.01 -8.92 50.98
CA ILE A 388 -17.13 -8.46 52.05
C ILE A 388 -17.98 -8.36 53.32
N VAL A 389 -17.75 -9.28 54.26
CA VAL A 389 -18.53 -9.47 55.48
C VAL A 389 -17.82 -8.83 56.66
N ASP A 390 -18.42 -7.80 57.25
CA ASP A 390 -18.07 -7.27 58.57
C ASP A 390 -18.72 -8.16 59.64
N ILE A 391 -17.90 -9.01 60.26
CA ILE A 391 -18.30 -10.03 61.23
C ILE A 391 -18.87 -9.38 62.49
N GLU A 392 -18.31 -8.26 62.95
CA GLU A 392 -18.76 -7.59 64.17
C GLU A 392 -20.12 -6.92 64.01
N LYS A 393 -20.34 -6.28 62.86
CA LYS A 393 -21.59 -5.55 62.59
C LYS A 393 -22.65 -6.41 61.93
N ASN A 394 -22.31 -7.65 61.55
CA ASN A 394 -23.15 -8.55 60.76
C ASN A 394 -23.68 -7.84 59.48
N ARG A 395 -22.78 -7.16 58.77
CA ARG A 395 -23.10 -6.40 57.55
C ARG A 395 -22.26 -6.88 56.38
N VAL A 396 -22.89 -6.97 55.23
CA VAL A 396 -22.28 -7.43 53.98
C VAL A 396 -22.28 -6.29 52.96
N LEU A 397 -21.12 -6.04 52.38
CA LEU A 397 -20.95 -5.22 51.19
C LEU A 397 -20.75 -6.14 49.99
N VAL A 398 -21.60 -6.02 48.98
CA VAL A 398 -21.39 -6.70 47.70
C VAL A 398 -20.45 -5.86 46.86
N TYR A 399 -19.31 -6.42 46.48
CA TYR A 399 -18.25 -5.76 45.73
C TYR A 399 -17.96 -6.51 44.43
N LYS A 400 -17.33 -5.85 43.46
CA LYS A 400 -17.06 -6.45 42.15
C LYS A 400 -15.89 -7.42 42.26
N LEU A 401 -16.13 -8.71 42.00
CA LEU A 401 -15.15 -9.78 42.19
C LEU A 401 -13.89 -9.55 41.37
N SER A 402 -14.01 -9.20 40.09
CA SER A 402 -12.85 -8.94 39.23
C SER A 402 -11.97 -7.79 39.73
N ILE A 403 -12.56 -6.73 40.28
CA ILE A 403 -11.81 -5.61 40.87
C ILE A 403 -11.14 -6.07 42.17
N PHE A 404 -11.90 -6.75 43.03
CA PHE A 404 -11.38 -7.26 44.29
C PHE A 404 -10.17 -8.18 44.06
N ILE A 405 -10.30 -9.16 43.18
CA ILE A 405 -9.22 -10.10 42.85
C ILE A 405 -8.00 -9.36 42.31
N ASP A 406 -8.17 -8.33 41.48
CA ASP A 406 -7.05 -7.52 40.97
C ASP A 406 -6.28 -6.80 42.09
N GLU A 407 -7.01 -6.27 43.08
CA GLU A 407 -6.43 -5.59 44.26
C GLU A 407 -5.68 -6.56 45.19
N VAL A 408 -6.22 -7.78 45.34
CA VAL A 408 -5.78 -8.74 46.37
C VAL A 408 -4.87 -9.86 45.85
N LYS A 409 -4.78 -10.12 44.54
CA LYS A 409 -3.96 -11.22 43.97
C LYS A 409 -2.48 -11.20 44.40
N LYS A 410 -1.95 -10.04 44.79
CA LYS A 410 -0.59 -9.90 45.36
C LYS A 410 -0.41 -10.70 46.66
N TYR A 411 -1.47 -10.94 47.43
CA TYR A 411 -1.46 -11.82 48.60
C TYR A 411 -1.24 -13.29 48.23
N ALA A 412 -1.24 -13.66 46.95
CA ALA A 412 -0.78 -15.00 46.56
C ALA A 412 0.72 -15.21 46.75
N ILE A 413 1.52 -14.15 46.96
CA ILE A 413 2.99 -14.27 47.04
C ILE A 413 3.64 -13.40 48.11
N GLU A 414 2.95 -12.36 48.60
CA GLU A 414 3.52 -11.42 49.58
C GLU A 414 3.49 -12.02 50.98
N ASP A 415 4.49 -11.72 51.81
CA ASP A 415 4.53 -12.22 53.19
C ASP A 415 3.36 -11.69 54.05
N TYR A 416 3.12 -12.37 55.18
CA TYR A 416 2.11 -12.02 56.17
C TYR A 416 2.61 -10.82 57.01
N GLU A 417 2.22 -9.60 56.63
CA GLU A 417 2.50 -8.38 57.41
C GLU A 417 1.21 -7.83 58.05
N GLU A 418 1.10 -7.91 59.38
CA GLU A 418 -0.09 -7.48 60.13
C GLU A 418 -0.46 -6.02 59.85
N ALA A 419 0.52 -5.11 59.88
CA ALA A 419 0.30 -3.67 59.64
C ALA A 419 -0.36 -3.38 58.29
N LYS A 420 -0.05 -4.21 57.28
CA LYS A 420 -0.65 -4.09 55.95
C LYS A 420 -2.08 -4.60 55.96
N VAL A 421 -2.33 -5.76 56.57
CA VAL A 421 -3.68 -6.32 56.71
C VAL A 421 -4.60 -5.36 57.47
N ILE A 422 -4.10 -4.68 58.51
CA ILE A 422 -4.83 -3.61 59.22
C ILE A 422 -5.26 -2.51 58.26
N LYS A 423 -4.32 -2.00 57.45
CA LYS A 423 -4.61 -0.94 56.48
C LYS A 423 -5.62 -1.37 55.43
N ASP A 424 -5.54 -2.61 54.96
CA ASP A 424 -6.47 -3.15 53.98
C ASP A 424 -7.87 -3.37 54.60
N GLU A 425 -7.94 -3.79 55.86
CA GLU A 425 -9.20 -3.89 56.61
C GLU A 425 -9.88 -2.52 56.73
N GLU A 426 -9.13 -1.49 57.13
CA GLU A 426 -9.62 -0.10 57.20
C GLU A 426 -10.14 0.38 55.85
N TYR A 427 -9.42 0.05 54.76
CA TYR A 427 -9.83 0.36 53.40
C TYR A 427 -11.18 -0.30 53.05
N TYR A 428 -11.31 -1.62 53.22
CA TYR A 428 -12.53 -2.35 52.86
C TYR A 428 -13.73 -1.99 53.75
N LEU A 429 -13.51 -1.64 55.01
CA LEU A 429 -14.55 -1.07 55.89
C LEU A 429 -14.97 0.34 55.47
N GLY A 430 -14.06 1.11 54.87
CA GLY A 430 -14.28 2.46 54.38
C GLY A 430 -14.94 2.57 53.00
N ILE A 431 -15.08 1.47 52.25
CA ILE A 431 -15.73 1.49 50.93
C ILE A 431 -17.19 1.96 51.07
N GLU A 432 -17.52 3.00 50.30
CA GLU A 432 -18.89 3.49 50.16
C GLU A 432 -19.75 2.49 49.38
N GLY A 433 -20.93 2.17 49.91
CA GLY A 433 -21.84 1.25 49.26
C GLY A 433 -22.99 0.85 50.18
N LYS A 434 -24.07 0.34 49.58
CA LYS A 434 -25.20 -0.19 50.34
C LYS A 434 -24.76 -1.48 51.03
N ARG A 435 -24.91 -1.50 52.36
CA ARG A 435 -24.60 -2.66 53.19
C ARG A 435 -25.89 -3.35 53.62
N TYR A 436 -25.93 -4.65 53.45
CA TYR A 436 -27.07 -5.50 53.77
C TYR A 436 -26.76 -6.30 55.03
N THR A 437 -27.77 -6.72 55.77
CA THR A 437 -27.62 -7.89 56.65
C THR A 437 -27.52 -9.15 55.78
N ILE A 438 -26.97 -10.23 56.33
CA ILE A 438 -26.89 -11.53 55.61
C ILE A 438 -28.29 -11.97 55.16
N GLN A 439 -29.30 -11.80 56.02
CA GLN A 439 -30.68 -12.17 55.73
C GLN A 439 -31.27 -11.36 54.56
N GLU A 440 -31.13 -10.03 54.59
CA GLU A 440 -31.60 -9.15 53.50
C GLU A 440 -30.96 -9.55 52.15
N LEU A 441 -29.66 -9.88 52.16
CA LEU A 441 -28.96 -10.25 50.94
C LEU A 441 -29.41 -11.61 50.39
N ASN A 442 -29.63 -12.59 51.27
CA ASN A 442 -30.15 -13.90 50.90
C ASN A 442 -31.55 -13.81 50.28
N GLU A 443 -32.43 -12.98 50.87
CA GLU A 443 -33.77 -12.71 50.33
C GLU A 443 -33.71 -12.07 48.93
N ILE A 444 -32.81 -11.10 48.72
CA ILE A 444 -32.61 -10.45 47.41
C ILE A 444 -32.09 -11.44 46.36
N ARG A 445 -31.17 -12.33 46.75
CA ARG A 445 -30.57 -13.30 45.83
C ARG A 445 -31.45 -14.53 45.59
N GLY A 446 -32.53 -14.70 46.35
CA GLY A 446 -33.36 -15.90 46.31
C GLY A 446 -32.67 -17.14 46.89
N LEU A 447 -31.62 -16.93 47.69
CA LEU A 447 -30.91 -17.99 48.39
C LEU A 447 -31.73 -18.30 49.66
N GLY A 448 -32.44 -19.43 49.68
CA GLY A 448 -33.14 -19.87 50.89
C GLY A 448 -32.17 -19.99 52.07
N ASN A 449 -32.65 -19.80 53.30
CA ASN A 449 -31.85 -19.87 54.53
C ASN A 449 -31.13 -21.23 54.67
N ALA A 450 -29.95 -21.36 54.06
CA ALA A 450 -29.01 -22.44 54.33
C ALA A 450 -28.08 -21.98 55.45
N ILE A 451 -28.23 -22.65 56.60
CA ILE A 451 -27.44 -22.46 57.83
C ILE A 451 -26.10 -23.16 57.66
#